data_AF-A0AAV0ACC4-F1
#
_entry.id   AF-A0AAV0ACC4-F1
#
_cell.length_a   1.000
_cell.length_b   1.000
_cell.length_c   1.000
_cell.angle_alpha   90.00
_cell.angle_beta   90.00
_cell.angle_gamma   90.00
#
_symmetry.space_group_name_H-M   'P 1'
#
loop_
_entity.id
_entity.type
_entity.pdbx_description
1 polymer ?
#
loop_
_entity_poly.entity_id
_entity_poly.type
_entity_poly.pdbx_seq_one_letter_code
_entity_poly.pdbx_strand_id
1 'polypeptide(L)'
;MGNSCYNMVVTVLLVMGAEKARALQDPCDRCEAGTFCKKNNPVCTSCPPSTYSSTGGQPYCNICRVCEGYFRFKKPCSPTSDAECECIQGRHCLGPKCAWCEKDCKPGQELTERGCKNCGFGTFNDQNGSGTCRPWTNCSLDGKVELKKGTLEKDAVCGPTAVSLSPGTLTTTEPAPVRKPAFKMAVRTAQEEDACSCRFPEEEEGGSHEL
;
A
#
# COMPACT_ATOMS: atom_id res chain seq x y z
N MET A 1 -16.87 -65.44 -35.24
CA MET A 1 -17.93 -64.52 -35.74
C MET A 1 -18.57 -63.62 -34.67
N GLY A 2 -18.20 -63.68 -33.38
CA GLY A 2 -18.86 -62.86 -32.33
C GLY A 2 -18.31 -61.44 -32.13
N ASN A 3 -17.09 -61.15 -32.59
CA ASN A 3 -16.43 -59.86 -32.30
C ASN A 3 -16.97 -58.70 -33.16
N SER A 4 -17.47 -58.99 -34.37
CA SER A 4 -18.00 -57.95 -35.29
C SER A 4 -19.34 -57.39 -34.81
N CYS A 5 -20.25 -58.27 -34.38
CA CYS A 5 -21.57 -57.86 -33.88
C CYS A 5 -21.49 -57.08 -32.56
N TYR A 6 -20.58 -57.47 -31.66
CA TYR A 6 -20.36 -56.76 -30.40
C TYR A 6 -19.89 -55.32 -30.65
N ASN A 7 -18.90 -55.13 -31.53
CA ASN A 7 -18.41 -53.79 -31.89
C ASN A 7 -19.50 -52.95 -32.59
N MET A 8 -20.35 -53.57 -33.40
CA MET A 8 -21.48 -52.86 -34.04
C MET A 8 -22.52 -52.39 -33.00
N VAL A 9 -22.88 -53.25 -32.03
CA VAL A 9 -23.81 -52.90 -30.95
C VAL A 9 -23.25 -51.81 -30.04
N VAL A 10 -21.97 -51.89 -29.67
CA VAL A 10 -21.29 -50.85 -28.89
C VAL A 10 -21.31 -49.52 -29.64
N THR A 11 -20.99 -49.53 -30.94
CA THR A 11 -21.01 -48.31 -31.76
C THR A 11 -22.40 -47.69 -31.82
N VAL A 12 -23.46 -48.49 -32.02
CA VAL A 12 -24.84 -48.00 -32.03
C VAL A 12 -25.22 -47.40 -30.68
N LEU A 13 -24.90 -48.06 -29.56
CA LEU A 13 -25.19 -47.54 -28.22
C LEU A 13 -24.45 -46.22 -27.95
N LEU A 14 -23.20 -46.08 -28.40
CA LEU A 14 -22.43 -44.84 -28.27
C LEU A 14 -23.03 -43.70 -29.10
N VAL A 15 -23.47 -43.97 -30.33
CA VAL A 15 -24.13 -42.97 -31.19
C VAL A 15 -25.46 -42.53 -30.59
N MET A 16 -26.32 -43.47 -30.16
CA MET A 16 -27.59 -43.16 -29.51
C MET A 16 -27.38 -42.40 -28.18
N GLY A 17 -26.33 -42.74 -27.43
CA GLY A 17 -25.92 -42.00 -26.24
C GLY A 17 -25.47 -40.57 -26.54
N ALA A 18 -24.71 -40.37 -27.63
CA ALA A 18 -24.25 -39.05 -28.07
C ALA A 18 -25.39 -38.18 -28.61
N GLU A 19 -26.36 -38.75 -29.33
CA GLU A 19 -27.54 -38.04 -29.83
C GLU A 19 -28.48 -37.65 -28.68
N LYS A 20 -28.69 -38.55 -27.71
CA LYS A 20 -29.43 -38.25 -26.49
C LYS A 20 -28.76 -37.16 -25.64
N ALA A 21 -27.42 -37.15 -25.60
CA ALA A 21 -26.67 -36.08 -24.93
C ALA A 21 -26.80 -34.72 -25.64
N ARG A 22 -26.78 -34.69 -26.98
CA ARG A 22 -27.02 -33.47 -27.77
C ARG A 22 -28.46 -32.94 -27.62
N ALA A 23 -29.45 -33.83 -27.47
CA ALA A 23 -30.84 -33.46 -27.22
C ALA A 23 -31.10 -32.92 -25.81
N LEU A 24 -30.17 -33.11 -24.87
CA LEU A 24 -30.26 -32.64 -23.48
C LEU A 24 -29.45 -31.36 -23.22
N GLN A 25 -28.76 -30.84 -24.23
CA GLN A 25 -27.89 -29.67 -24.11
C GLN A 25 -28.75 -28.41 -24.00
N ASP A 26 -28.59 -27.63 -22.92
CA ASP A 26 -29.39 -26.43 -22.73
C ASP A 26 -29.01 -25.44 -23.85
N PRO A 27 -29.97 -24.94 -24.65
CA PRO A 27 -29.67 -24.00 -25.72
C PRO A 27 -28.88 -22.76 -25.26
N CYS A 28 -29.02 -22.39 -23.98
CA CYS A 28 -28.31 -21.28 -23.36
C CYS A 28 -26.85 -21.60 -22.99
N ASP A 29 -26.43 -22.88 -22.98
CA ASP A 29 -25.05 -23.28 -22.67
C ASP A 29 -24.04 -22.73 -23.69
N ARG A 30 -24.51 -22.35 -24.88
CA ARG A 30 -23.69 -21.75 -25.95
C ARG A 30 -23.46 -20.24 -25.80
N CYS A 31 -24.19 -19.58 -24.90
CA CYS A 31 -24.06 -18.15 -24.72
C CYS A 31 -22.79 -17.82 -23.95
N GLU A 32 -22.07 -16.78 -24.38
CA GLU A 32 -20.83 -16.35 -23.75
C GLU A 32 -21.07 -15.38 -22.58
N ALA A 33 -20.03 -15.10 -21.80
CA ALA A 33 -20.05 -14.05 -20.80
C ALA A 33 -20.45 -12.69 -21.41
N GLY A 34 -21.08 -11.84 -20.63
CA GLY A 34 -21.65 -10.57 -21.10
C GLY A 34 -22.94 -10.69 -21.88
N THR A 35 -23.54 -11.88 -21.90
CA THR A 35 -24.89 -12.12 -22.41
C THR A 35 -25.78 -12.79 -21.37
N PHE A 36 -27.09 -12.67 -21.56
CA PHE A 36 -28.09 -13.44 -20.84
C PHE A 36 -29.00 -14.19 -21.83
N CYS A 37 -29.59 -15.30 -21.38
CA CYS A 37 -30.40 -16.19 -22.20
C CYS A 37 -31.58 -16.77 -21.41
N LYS A 38 -32.80 -16.63 -21.94
CA LYS A 38 -34.02 -17.16 -21.30
C LYS A 38 -34.41 -18.48 -21.95
N LYS A 39 -34.75 -19.51 -21.16
CA LYS A 39 -35.15 -20.84 -21.69
C LYS A 39 -36.31 -20.79 -22.69
N ASN A 40 -37.25 -19.87 -22.49
CA ASN A 40 -38.42 -19.71 -23.36
C ASN A 40 -38.08 -19.00 -24.69
N ASN A 41 -36.92 -18.35 -24.77
CA ASN A 41 -36.43 -17.67 -25.96
C ASN A 41 -34.88 -17.73 -25.96
N PRO A 42 -34.30 -18.83 -26.46
CA PRO A 42 -32.88 -19.14 -26.29
C PRO A 42 -31.98 -18.33 -27.24
N VAL A 43 -32.02 -17.02 -27.07
CA VAL A 43 -31.23 -16.03 -27.81
C VAL A 43 -30.27 -15.36 -26.82
N CYS A 44 -28.96 -15.41 -27.13
CA CYS A 44 -27.95 -14.74 -26.34
C CYS A 44 -28.06 -13.23 -26.57
N THR A 45 -28.53 -12.52 -25.55
CA THR A 45 -28.73 -11.06 -25.62
C THR A 45 -27.67 -10.37 -24.77
N SER A 46 -27.01 -9.34 -25.29
CA SER A 46 -26.00 -8.59 -24.56
C SER A 46 -26.57 -7.96 -23.27
N CYS A 47 -25.74 -7.91 -22.23
CA CYS A 47 -26.11 -7.26 -20.99
C CYS A 47 -26.39 -5.75 -21.20
N PRO A 48 -27.49 -5.20 -20.66
CA PRO A 48 -27.77 -3.78 -20.72
C PRO A 48 -26.74 -2.95 -19.94
N PRO A 49 -26.66 -1.62 -20.16
CA PRO A 49 -25.79 -0.72 -19.40
C PRO A 49 -25.97 -0.91 -17.90
N SER A 50 -24.89 -0.74 -17.13
CA SER A 50 -24.84 -0.96 -15.67
C SER A 50 -25.13 -2.41 -15.21
N THR A 51 -24.99 -3.40 -16.10
CA THR A 51 -25.07 -4.81 -15.74
C THR A 51 -23.95 -5.64 -16.38
N TYR A 52 -23.69 -6.81 -15.81
CA TYR A 52 -22.64 -7.73 -16.27
C TYR A 52 -23.01 -9.19 -16.08
N SER A 53 -22.37 -10.08 -16.83
CA SER A 53 -22.45 -11.53 -16.65
C SER A 53 -21.07 -12.16 -16.80
N SER A 54 -20.52 -12.72 -15.73
CA SER A 54 -19.17 -13.31 -15.75
C SER A 54 -19.10 -14.71 -16.34
N THR A 55 -20.26 -15.35 -16.51
CA THR A 55 -20.36 -16.69 -17.10
C THR A 55 -21.42 -16.70 -18.19
N GLY A 56 -21.29 -17.65 -19.11
CA GLY A 56 -22.30 -17.91 -20.14
C GLY A 56 -23.64 -18.42 -19.58
N GLY A 57 -24.69 -18.33 -20.39
CA GLY A 57 -25.97 -19.02 -20.15
C GLY A 57 -26.80 -18.51 -18.96
N GLN A 58 -26.43 -17.40 -18.32
CA GLN A 58 -27.20 -16.85 -17.21
C GLN A 58 -28.57 -16.33 -17.68
N PRO A 59 -29.65 -16.53 -16.90
CA PRO A 59 -30.98 -16.04 -17.28
C PRO A 59 -31.15 -14.53 -17.16
N TYR A 60 -30.25 -13.86 -16.43
CA TYR A 60 -30.20 -12.41 -16.24
C TYR A 60 -28.76 -11.96 -16.00
N CYS A 61 -28.47 -10.70 -16.29
CA CYS A 61 -27.21 -10.07 -15.93
C CYS A 61 -27.29 -9.52 -14.50
N ASN A 62 -26.17 -9.56 -13.78
CA ASN A 62 -26.02 -8.98 -12.46
C ASN A 62 -25.85 -7.47 -12.56
N ILE A 63 -26.38 -6.73 -11.59
CA ILE A 63 -26.22 -5.27 -11.55
C ILE A 63 -24.78 -4.95 -11.14
N CYS A 64 -24.15 -4.01 -11.85
CA CYS A 64 -22.82 -3.53 -11.53
C CYS A 64 -22.80 -2.88 -10.15
N ARG A 65 -21.76 -3.17 -9.37
CA ARG A 65 -21.48 -2.44 -8.14
C ARG A 65 -21.24 -0.96 -8.42
N VAL A 66 -21.82 -0.11 -7.58
CA VAL A 66 -21.61 1.33 -7.59
C VAL A 66 -20.60 1.69 -6.50
N CYS A 67 -19.58 2.48 -6.85
CA CYS A 67 -18.58 2.99 -5.91
C CYS A 67 -18.84 4.47 -5.64
N GLU A 68 -19.52 4.78 -4.53
CA GLU A 68 -19.86 6.13 -4.11
C GLU A 68 -19.50 6.39 -2.64
N GLY A 69 -19.50 7.67 -2.23
CA GLY A 69 -19.20 8.08 -0.86
C GLY A 69 -17.73 7.86 -0.49
N TYR A 70 -17.46 6.89 0.39
CA TYR A 70 -16.08 6.53 0.79
C TYR A 70 -15.39 5.57 -0.18
N PHE A 71 -16.07 5.16 -1.23
CA PHE A 71 -15.53 4.28 -2.26
C PHE A 71 -15.25 5.07 -3.54
N ARG A 72 -14.24 4.62 -4.28
CA ARG A 72 -13.94 5.04 -5.66
C ARG A 72 -13.72 3.81 -6.54
N PHE A 73 -13.93 3.96 -7.84
CA PHE A 73 -13.67 2.87 -8.78
C PHE A 73 -12.17 2.59 -8.85
N LYS A 74 -11.79 1.37 -8.49
CA LYS A 74 -10.48 0.78 -8.82
C LYS A 74 -10.50 0.22 -10.24
N LYS A 75 -11.61 -0.45 -10.59
CA LYS A 75 -11.89 -0.95 -11.93
C LYS A 75 -13.37 -0.68 -12.26
N PRO A 76 -13.68 -0.06 -13.41
CA PRO A 76 -15.05 0.17 -13.81
C PRO A 76 -15.73 -1.16 -14.19
N CYS A 77 -17.06 -1.17 -14.14
CA CYS A 77 -17.83 -2.31 -14.61
C CYS A 77 -17.67 -2.51 -16.12
N SER A 78 -17.75 -3.76 -16.57
CA SER A 78 -17.82 -4.12 -17.98
C SER A 78 -18.94 -5.14 -18.19
N PRO A 79 -19.37 -5.44 -19.43
CA PRO A 79 -20.38 -6.46 -19.66
C PRO A 79 -20.02 -7.84 -19.09
N THR A 80 -18.73 -8.17 -18.93
CA THR A 80 -18.27 -9.49 -18.47
C THR A 80 -17.77 -9.49 -17.02
N SER A 81 -17.60 -8.34 -16.39
CA SER A 81 -17.03 -8.24 -15.04
C SER A 81 -17.67 -7.13 -14.22
N ASP A 82 -17.92 -7.42 -12.95
CA ASP A 82 -18.34 -6.41 -11.98
C ASP A 82 -17.32 -5.28 -11.85
N ALA A 83 -17.76 -4.15 -11.30
CA ALA A 83 -16.87 -3.10 -10.85
C ALA A 83 -16.11 -3.52 -9.58
N GLU A 84 -14.85 -3.10 -9.50
CA GLU A 84 -14.04 -3.23 -8.28
C GLU A 84 -13.92 -1.86 -7.62
N CYS A 85 -14.31 -1.77 -6.35
CA CYS A 85 -14.18 -0.55 -5.56
C CYS A 85 -12.94 -0.61 -4.67
N GLU A 86 -12.36 0.56 -4.42
CA GLU A 86 -11.37 0.78 -3.37
C GLU A 86 -11.79 1.99 -2.51
N CYS A 87 -11.17 2.14 -1.35
CA CYS A 87 -11.45 3.27 -0.48
C CYS A 87 -10.78 4.56 -0.97
N ILE A 88 -11.37 5.70 -0.64
CA ILE A 88 -10.71 7.00 -0.80
C ILE A 88 -9.44 7.09 0.06
N GLN A 89 -8.57 8.06 -0.24
CA GLN A 89 -7.33 8.27 0.52
C GLN A 89 -7.59 8.49 2.03
N GLY A 90 -6.70 7.97 2.87
CA GLY A 90 -6.84 8.02 4.32
C GLY A 90 -7.73 6.90 4.89
N ARG A 91 -8.07 5.90 4.07
CA ARG A 91 -8.90 4.75 4.43
C ARG A 91 -8.43 3.48 3.75
N HIS A 92 -8.69 2.34 4.39
CA HIS A 92 -8.37 1.02 3.87
C HIS A 92 -9.61 0.11 3.83
N CYS A 93 -9.54 -0.90 2.97
CA CYS A 93 -10.60 -1.88 2.79
C CYS A 93 -10.64 -2.89 3.94
N LEU A 94 -11.83 -3.13 4.48
CA LEU A 94 -12.10 -4.19 5.45
C LEU A 94 -13.17 -5.15 4.91
N GLY A 95 -12.99 -6.44 5.18
CA GLY A 95 -13.92 -7.49 4.77
C GLY A 95 -13.79 -7.97 3.32
N PRO A 96 -14.57 -9.00 2.93
CA PRO A 96 -14.49 -9.59 1.60
C PRO A 96 -14.90 -8.56 0.53
N LYS A 97 -14.16 -8.53 -0.58
CA LYS A 97 -14.38 -7.60 -1.70
C LYS A 97 -14.48 -6.12 -1.27
N CYS A 98 -13.76 -5.70 -0.22
CA CYS A 98 -13.80 -4.31 0.29
C CYS A 98 -15.24 -3.88 0.62
N ALA A 99 -15.91 -4.61 1.52
CA ALA A 99 -17.29 -4.31 1.92
C ALA A 99 -17.39 -2.99 2.70
N TRP A 100 -16.33 -2.63 3.44
CA TRP A 100 -16.30 -1.43 4.29
C TRP A 100 -14.97 -0.66 4.12
N CYS A 101 -15.02 0.65 4.36
CA CYS A 101 -13.85 1.52 4.39
C CYS A 101 -13.60 2.09 5.78
N GLU A 102 -12.56 1.59 6.44
CA GLU A 102 -12.12 2.06 7.74
C GLU A 102 -11.02 3.12 7.60
N LYS A 103 -10.90 4.03 8.57
CA LYS A 103 -9.82 5.02 8.56
C LYS A 103 -8.47 4.32 8.70
N ASP A 104 -7.49 4.85 7.99
CA ASP A 104 -6.10 4.41 8.10
C ASP A 104 -5.59 4.46 9.54
N CYS A 105 -4.78 3.46 9.89
CA CYS A 105 -4.23 3.31 11.22
C CYS A 105 -3.27 4.46 11.54
N LYS A 106 -3.27 4.92 12.78
CA LYS A 106 -2.37 5.99 13.21
C LYS A 106 -0.96 5.42 13.48
N PRO A 107 0.07 6.29 13.56
CA PRO A 107 1.32 5.90 14.19
C PRO A 107 1.07 5.21 15.53
N GLY A 108 1.86 4.17 15.80
CA GLY A 108 1.71 3.29 16.95
C GLY A 108 0.58 2.28 16.86
N GLN A 109 -0.02 2.13 15.68
CA GLN A 109 -0.98 1.09 15.37
C GLN A 109 -0.51 0.27 14.17
N GLU A 110 -1.01 -0.95 14.06
CA GLU A 110 -0.89 -1.81 12.88
C GLU A 110 -2.26 -2.26 12.39
N LEU A 111 -2.34 -2.55 11.09
CA LEU A 111 -3.55 -3.09 10.49
C LEU A 111 -3.63 -4.61 10.73
N THR A 112 -4.73 -5.06 11.31
CA THR A 112 -5.05 -6.49 11.49
C THR A 112 -6.33 -6.86 10.76
N GLU A 113 -6.68 -8.15 10.69
CA GLU A 113 -7.96 -8.60 10.12
C GLU A 113 -9.18 -7.99 10.81
N ARG A 114 -9.03 -7.56 12.08
CA ARG A 114 -10.09 -6.92 12.87
C ARG A 114 -10.02 -5.39 12.86
N GLY A 115 -9.22 -4.80 11.98
CA GLY A 115 -8.96 -3.37 11.90
C GLY A 115 -7.69 -2.95 12.63
N CYS A 116 -7.59 -1.66 12.94
CA CYS A 116 -6.39 -1.07 13.56
C CYS A 116 -6.22 -1.50 15.03
N LYS A 117 -5.03 -1.99 15.36
CA LYS A 117 -4.66 -2.40 16.71
C LYS A 117 -3.42 -1.65 17.17
N ASN A 118 -3.39 -1.20 18.42
CA ASN A 118 -2.19 -0.58 18.99
C ASN A 118 -1.03 -1.57 19.07
N CYS A 119 0.19 -1.07 18.86
CA CYS A 119 1.40 -1.82 19.07
C CYS A 119 1.51 -2.35 20.49
N GLY A 120 2.05 -3.56 20.62
CA GLY A 120 2.36 -4.16 21.91
C GLY A 120 3.55 -3.47 22.59
N PHE A 121 3.66 -3.64 23.91
CA PHE A 121 4.84 -3.17 24.63
C PHE A 121 6.12 -3.78 24.04
N GLY A 122 7.16 -2.96 23.86
CA GLY A 122 8.39 -3.39 23.21
C GLY A 122 8.37 -3.29 21.69
N THR A 123 7.29 -2.79 21.09
CA THR A 123 7.16 -2.62 19.64
C THR A 123 6.68 -1.22 19.27
N PHE A 124 6.93 -0.81 18.04
CA PHE A 124 6.50 0.47 17.49
C PHE A 124 6.12 0.40 16.01
N ASN A 125 5.32 1.37 15.55
CA ASN A 125 5.12 1.66 14.14
C ASN A 125 5.12 3.18 13.93
N ASP A 126 6.05 3.67 13.13
CA ASP A 126 6.22 5.09 12.81
C ASP A 126 5.48 5.53 11.54
N GLN A 127 4.93 4.57 10.79
CA GLN A 127 4.19 4.84 9.57
C GLN A 127 2.74 5.25 9.86
N ASN A 128 2.20 6.13 9.04
CA ASN A 128 0.78 6.52 9.08
C ASN A 128 0.01 5.77 7.99
N GLY A 129 -0.99 5.00 8.39
CA GLY A 129 -1.88 4.23 7.51
C GLY A 129 -1.31 2.93 6.94
N SER A 130 -0.03 2.66 7.14
CA SER A 130 0.65 1.46 6.69
C SER A 130 1.61 0.93 7.75
N GLY A 131 2.21 -0.23 7.50
CA GLY A 131 3.22 -0.83 8.36
C GLY A 131 2.66 -1.82 9.40
N THR A 132 3.59 -2.50 10.07
CA THR A 132 3.32 -3.45 11.16
C THR A 132 4.18 -3.06 12.35
N CYS A 133 3.75 -3.43 13.55
CA CYS A 133 4.50 -3.16 14.77
C CYS A 133 5.78 -4.00 14.79
N ARG A 134 6.92 -3.31 14.81
CA ARG A 134 8.25 -3.93 14.84
C ARG A 134 8.91 -3.73 16.21
N PRO A 135 9.75 -4.66 16.69
CA PRO A 135 10.38 -4.53 18.00
C PRO A 135 11.28 -3.30 18.09
N TRP A 136 11.40 -2.72 19.29
CA TRP A 136 12.38 -1.66 19.54
C TRP A 136 13.81 -2.16 19.34
N THR A 137 14.67 -1.28 18.86
CA THR A 137 16.10 -1.52 18.76
C THR A 137 16.68 -1.81 20.15
N ASN A 138 17.39 -2.94 20.28
CA ASN A 138 18.08 -3.31 21.51
C ASN A 138 19.51 -2.77 21.51
N CYS A 139 19.73 -1.62 22.15
CA CYS A 139 21.03 -0.94 22.17
C CYS A 139 22.15 -1.79 22.78
N SER A 140 21.82 -2.68 23.73
CA SER A 140 22.80 -3.53 24.42
C SER A 140 23.47 -4.53 23.48
N LEU A 141 22.81 -4.94 22.39
CA LEU A 141 23.40 -5.84 21.39
C LEU A 141 24.59 -5.19 20.66
N ASP A 142 24.55 -3.88 20.50
CA ASP A 142 25.61 -3.08 19.84
C ASP A 142 26.64 -2.52 20.84
N GLY A 143 26.56 -2.88 22.12
CA GLY A 143 27.37 -2.27 23.18
C GLY A 143 27.10 -0.78 23.38
N LYS A 144 25.90 -0.30 23.00
CA LYS A 144 25.46 1.10 23.15
C LYS A 144 24.55 1.25 24.38
N VAL A 145 24.42 2.47 24.86
CA VAL A 145 23.46 2.82 25.92
C VAL A 145 22.17 3.36 25.31
N GLU A 146 21.02 3.01 25.90
CA GLU A 146 19.73 3.57 25.51
C GLU A 146 19.64 5.03 26.00
N LEU A 147 19.63 5.98 25.06
CA LEU A 147 19.51 7.41 25.37
C LEU A 147 18.05 7.82 25.55
N LYS A 148 17.16 7.25 24.73
CA LYS A 148 15.72 7.48 24.80
C LYS A 148 15.00 6.17 24.60
N LYS A 149 14.05 5.90 25.49
CA LYS A 149 13.20 4.72 25.42
C LYS A 149 12.30 4.76 24.20
N GLY A 150 12.08 3.61 23.58
CA GLY A 150 11.08 3.44 22.54
C GLY A 150 9.66 3.75 23.03
N THR A 151 8.80 4.13 22.10
CA THR A 151 7.37 4.39 22.30
C THR A 151 6.56 3.56 21.31
N LEU A 152 5.23 3.63 21.34
CA LEU A 152 4.43 2.96 20.32
C LEU A 152 4.68 3.53 18.91
N GLU A 153 5.07 4.80 18.80
CA GLU A 153 5.22 5.49 17.51
C GLU A 153 6.68 5.61 17.05
N LYS A 154 7.64 5.44 17.96
CA LYS A 154 9.06 5.70 17.70
C LYS A 154 9.94 4.64 18.31
N ASP A 155 11.03 4.35 17.62
CA ASP A 155 12.05 3.42 18.09
C ASP A 155 12.82 3.97 19.32
N ALA A 156 13.50 3.06 20.02
CA ALA A 156 14.54 3.40 20.97
C ALA A 156 15.73 4.08 20.26
N VAL A 157 16.32 5.08 20.92
CA VAL A 157 17.50 5.80 20.41
C VAL A 157 18.72 5.37 21.19
N CYS A 158 19.69 4.80 20.50
CA CYS A 158 20.95 4.35 21.09
C CYS A 158 22.05 5.41 20.97
N GLY A 159 22.95 5.43 21.94
CA GLY A 159 24.11 6.32 21.98
C GLY A 159 25.39 5.61 22.40
N PRO A 160 26.55 6.24 22.16
CA PRO A 160 27.83 5.70 22.63
C PRO A 160 27.83 5.62 24.15
N THR A 161 28.46 4.57 24.69
CA THR A 161 28.67 4.40 26.12
C THR A 161 29.47 5.60 26.63
N ALA A 162 29.02 6.24 27.70
CA ALA A 162 29.69 7.39 28.32
C ALA A 162 31.02 7.03 29.02
N VAL A 163 31.77 6.07 28.48
CA VAL A 163 33.12 5.70 28.89
C VAL A 163 34.12 6.42 27.97
N SER A 164 34.01 7.75 27.88
CA SER A 164 35.14 8.62 27.46
C SER A 164 34.85 10.10 27.76
N LEU A 165 34.38 10.39 28.97
CA LEU A 165 34.59 11.70 29.57
C LEU A 165 35.34 11.49 30.89
N SER A 166 36.51 10.86 30.81
CA SER A 166 37.52 11.06 31.85
C SER A 166 37.98 12.52 31.76
N PRO A 167 37.87 13.32 32.83
CA PRO A 167 38.52 14.62 32.88
C PRO A 167 40.03 14.41 32.73
N GLY A 168 40.65 15.17 31.83
CA GLY A 168 42.00 14.95 31.36
C GLY A 168 43.07 14.97 32.45
N THR A 169 44.09 14.13 32.26
CA THR A 169 45.45 14.46 32.67
C THR A 169 46.15 15.05 31.46
N LEU A 170 46.04 16.37 31.28
CA LEU A 170 47.01 17.12 30.49
C LEU A 170 48.31 17.15 31.30
N THR A 171 49.19 16.17 31.08
CA THR A 171 50.59 16.30 31.49
C THR A 171 51.24 17.32 30.57
N THR A 172 51.18 18.57 31.01
CA THR A 172 52.06 19.64 30.54
C THR A 172 53.49 19.24 30.88
N THR A 173 54.20 18.66 29.92
CA THR A 173 55.65 18.58 29.93
C THR A 173 56.17 19.60 28.93
N GLU A 174 56.53 20.76 29.45
CA GLU A 174 57.24 21.82 28.76
C GLU A 174 58.67 21.36 28.38
N PRO A 175 59.08 21.44 27.10
CA PRO A 175 60.49 21.39 26.72
C PRO A 175 61.03 22.81 26.51
N ALA A 176 62.16 23.09 27.15
CA ALA A 176 62.95 24.32 27.05
C ALA A 176 63.45 24.62 25.60
N PRO A 177 63.84 25.88 25.30
CA PRO A 177 63.87 26.40 23.94
C PRO A 177 65.19 26.12 23.20
N VAL A 178 65.09 25.70 21.94
CA VAL A 178 66.24 25.62 21.02
C VAL A 178 66.16 26.73 19.98
N ARG A 179 67.30 27.42 19.82
CA ARG A 179 67.51 28.66 19.08
C ARG A 179 68.03 28.39 17.66
N LYS A 180 67.60 29.21 16.67
CA LYS A 180 68.25 29.67 15.40
C LYS A 180 67.31 29.59 14.17
N PRO A 181 67.57 30.31 13.06
CA PRO A 181 67.75 31.75 12.91
C PRO A 181 66.79 32.34 11.83
N ALA A 182 66.81 33.67 11.70
CA ALA A 182 65.91 34.46 10.85
C ALA A 182 66.01 34.18 9.34
N PHE A 183 64.85 34.17 8.67
CA PHE A 183 64.70 34.58 7.27
C PHE A 183 63.50 35.52 7.13
N LYS A 184 63.69 36.53 6.27
CA LYS A 184 63.01 37.82 6.23
C LYS A 184 61.76 37.81 5.33
N MET A 185 60.73 38.56 5.76
CA MET A 185 59.74 39.38 5.03
C MET A 185 58.92 38.69 3.89
N ALA A 186 57.63 38.95 3.70
CA ALA A 186 57.03 40.27 3.57
C ALA A 186 55.53 40.32 3.90
N VAL A 187 55.17 41.50 4.40
CA VAL A 187 53.86 42.06 4.73
C VAL A 187 52.95 42.15 3.51
N ARG A 188 51.66 41.80 3.68
CA ARG A 188 50.54 42.59 3.15
C ARG A 188 49.41 42.67 4.18
N THR A 189 49.24 43.89 4.66
CA THR A 189 48.03 44.55 5.22
C THR A 189 46.84 44.40 4.24
N ALA A 190 45.56 44.55 4.57
CA ALA A 190 44.89 45.33 5.61
C ALA A 190 43.39 44.92 5.71
N GLN A 191 42.79 45.26 6.88
CA GLN A 191 41.42 45.78 7.15
C GLN A 191 40.21 44.82 6.95
N GLU A 192 39.37 44.55 7.96
CA GLU A 192 38.45 45.45 8.75
C GLU A 192 37.37 46.04 7.82
N GLU A 193 36.05 45.93 8.01
CA GLU A 193 35.13 46.34 9.09
C GLU A 193 33.71 45.73 8.78
N ASP A 194 32.93 45.20 9.73
CA ASP A 194 31.90 45.78 10.63
C ASP A 194 30.45 45.95 10.05
N ALA A 195 29.47 45.71 10.93
CA ALA A 195 28.05 46.12 10.98
C ALA A 195 26.91 45.41 10.16
N CYS A 196 26.10 44.70 10.96
CA CYS A 196 24.65 44.39 10.96
C CYS A 196 23.67 45.14 10.03
N SER A 197 22.64 44.43 9.51
CA SER A 197 21.24 44.91 9.53
C SER A 197 20.21 43.81 9.21
N CYS A 198 19.26 43.59 10.12
CA CYS A 198 18.04 42.80 9.91
C CYS A 198 16.89 43.74 9.52
N ARG A 199 16.08 43.39 8.52
CA ARG A 199 14.82 44.11 8.21
C ARG A 199 13.70 43.11 7.89
N PHE A 200 12.59 43.24 8.62
CA PHE A 200 11.32 42.53 8.43
C PHE A 200 10.52 43.14 7.26
N PRO A 201 9.66 42.37 6.55
CA PRO A 201 8.66 42.94 5.64
C PRO A 201 7.34 43.27 6.36
N GLU A 202 6.79 44.45 6.05
CA GLU A 202 5.44 44.89 6.41
C GLU A 202 4.39 44.37 5.40
N GLU A 203 3.16 44.23 5.92
CA GLU A 203 1.93 43.90 5.22
C GLU A 203 1.42 45.12 4.41
N GLU A 204 0.84 44.86 3.24
CA GLU A 204 0.05 45.84 2.48
C GLU A 204 -1.35 45.25 2.22
N GLU A 205 -2.37 45.93 2.75
CA GLU A 205 -3.77 45.81 2.37
C GLU A 205 -4.00 46.36 0.95
N GLY A 206 -4.87 45.70 0.18
CA GLY A 206 -5.36 46.24 -1.08
C GLY A 206 -6.67 45.57 -1.48
N GLY A 207 -7.79 46.15 -1.08
CA GLY A 207 -9.13 45.72 -1.49
C GLY A 207 -9.61 46.33 -2.82
N SER A 208 -10.73 45.78 -3.31
CA SER A 208 -11.78 46.36 -4.19
C SER A 208 -11.98 45.73 -5.58
N HIS A 209 -13.08 44.96 -5.66
CA HIS A 209 -14.23 45.10 -6.58
C HIS A 209 -14.14 44.91 -8.12
N GLU A 210 -15.18 44.17 -8.58
CA GLU A 210 -15.94 44.20 -9.84
C GLU A 210 -15.36 43.55 -11.12
N LEU A 211 -15.86 42.34 -11.45
CA LEU A 211 -16.93 42.10 -12.46
C LEU A 211 -17.39 40.62 -12.42
#